data_AF-A0A2X2UVP2-F1
#
_entry.id   AF-A0A2X2UVP2-F1
#
_cell.length_a   1.000
_cell.length_b   1.000
_cell.length_c   1.000
_cell.angle_alpha   90.00
_cell.angle_beta   90.00
_cell.angle_gamma   90.00
#
_symmetry.space_group_name_H-M   'P 1'
#
loop_
_entity.id
_entity.type
_entity.pdbx_description
1 polymer ?
#
loop_
_entity_poly.entity_id
_entity_poly.type
_entity_poly.pdbx_seq_one_letter_code
_entity_poly.pdbx_strand_id
1 'polypeptide(L)' 'MGASLQKCVPLVDHQSLASNDVKALVTDGQTLVMTEKDAVKCRGFAEDNWWYLPVDARLSGEQPDALLEQLISLAR' A
#
# COMPACT_ATOMS: atom_id res chain seq x y z
N MET A 1 -18.57 -5.94 -8.91
CA MET A 1 -18.45 -4.60 -8.30
C MET A 1 -17.34 -3.87 -9.04
N GLY A 2 -17.63 -2.71 -9.62
CA GLY A 2 -16.64 -1.95 -10.40
C GLY A 2 -16.53 -0.55 -9.84
N ALA A 3 -15.32 -0.13 -9.48
CA ALA A 3 -15.02 1.27 -9.20
C ALA A 3 -14.65 1.95 -10.52
N SER A 4 -15.17 3.17 -10.74
CA SER A 4 -14.79 4.00 -11.89
C SER A 4 -13.69 4.97 -11.47
N LEU A 5 -12.55 4.92 -12.16
CA LEU A 5 -11.44 5.84 -11.91
C LEU A 5 -11.84 7.26 -12.34
N GLN A 6 -11.80 8.19 -11.37
CA GLN A 6 -12.06 9.62 -11.61
C GLN A 6 -10.76 10.40 -11.86
N LYS A 7 -9.71 10.08 -11.10
CA LYS A 7 -8.42 10.78 -11.12
C LYS A 7 -7.32 9.86 -10.58
N CYS A 8 -6.12 9.98 -11.14
CA CYS A 8 -4.90 9.36 -10.62
C CYS A 8 -3.88 10.45 -10.28
N VAL A 9 -3.25 10.34 -9.12
CA VAL A 9 -2.21 11.28 -8.66
C VAL A 9 -0.91 10.51 -8.44
N PRO A 10 0.15 10.75 -9.25
CA PRO A 10 1.44 10.15 -8.98
C PRO A 10 2.11 10.85 -7.78
N LEU A 11 2.71 10.06 -6.90
CA LEU A 11 3.53 10.53 -5.78
C LEU A 11 4.96 10.06 -6.00
N VAL A 12 5.93 10.87 -5.57
CA VAL A 12 7.33 10.44 -5.62
C VAL A 12 7.58 9.38 -4.55
N ASP A 13 8.59 8.54 -4.77
CA ASP A 13 8.95 7.56 -3.77
C ASP A 13 9.38 8.23 -2.47
N HIS A 14 9.09 7.59 -1.34
CA HIS A 14 9.34 8.14 0.00
C HIS A 14 8.73 9.54 0.27
N GLN A 15 7.77 10.01 -0.53
CA GLN A 15 7.06 11.26 -0.27
C GLN A 15 6.43 11.25 1.12
N SER A 16 6.70 12.30 1.90
CA SER A 16 6.04 12.54 3.18
C SER A 16 4.61 13.02 2.91
N LEU A 17 3.63 12.45 3.62
CA LEU A 17 2.22 12.76 3.47
C LEU A 17 1.66 13.30 4.78
N ALA A 18 1.11 14.50 4.76
CA ALA A 18 0.28 15.02 5.84
C ALA A 18 -1.22 14.89 5.50
N SER A 19 -2.08 14.92 6.52
CA SER A 19 -3.54 14.79 6.34
C SER A 19 -4.12 15.77 5.32
N ASN A 20 -3.70 17.05 5.38
CA ASN A 20 -4.20 18.08 4.49
C ASN A 20 -3.78 17.87 3.03
N ASP A 21 -2.57 17.34 2.79
CA ASP A 21 -2.08 17.07 1.44
C ASP A 21 -2.95 16.00 0.76
N VAL A 22 -3.29 14.94 1.52
CA VAL A 22 -4.08 13.82 1.01
C VAL A 22 -5.55 14.19 0.85
N LYS A 23 -6.11 14.95 1.80
CA LYS A 23 -7.48 15.50 1.70
C LYS A 23 -7.66 16.38 0.48
N ALA A 24 -6.65 17.17 0.12
CA ALA A 24 -6.70 18.00 -1.07
C ALA A 24 -6.73 17.22 -2.40
N LEU A 25 -6.47 15.90 -2.37
CA LEU A 25 -6.51 15.05 -3.57
C LEU A 25 -7.92 14.62 -3.95
N VAL A 26 -8.86 14.68 -3.01
CA VAL A 26 -10.24 14.18 -3.13
C VAL A 26 -11.27 15.26 -2.82
N THR A 27 -12.46 15.11 -3.37
CA THR A 27 -13.64 15.92 -2.98
C THR A 27 -14.58 15.09 -2.12
N ASP A 28 -15.45 15.75 -1.35
CA ASP A 28 -16.47 15.09 -0.54
C ASP A 28 -17.26 14.03 -1.34
N GLY A 29 -17.43 12.86 -0.73
CA GLY A 29 -18.11 11.71 -1.33
C GLY A 29 -17.26 10.86 -2.28
N GLN A 30 -16.02 11.26 -2.59
CA GLN A 30 -15.10 10.41 -3.35
C GLN A 30 -14.44 9.35 -2.47
N THR A 31 -14.15 8.19 -3.05
CA THR A 31 -13.33 7.14 -2.42
C THR A 31 -11.89 7.31 -2.86
N LEU A 32 -10.96 7.34 -1.91
CA LEU A 32 -9.54 7.33 -2.18
C LEU A 32 -9.04 5.89 -2.20
N VAL A 33 -8.33 5.50 -3.26
CA VAL A 33 -7.61 4.22 -3.30
C VAL A 33 -6.13 4.52 -3.50
N MET A 34 -5.27 3.95 -2.66
CA MET A 34 -3.82 4.11 -2.72
C MET A 34 -3.09 2.78 -2.62
N THR A 35 -1.77 2.81 -2.79
CA THR A 35 -0.93 1.64 -2.52
C THR A 35 -0.83 1.39 -1.01
N GLU A 36 -0.59 0.15 -0.61
CA GLU A 36 -0.39 -0.18 0.81
C GLU A 36 0.74 0.65 1.44
N LYS A 37 1.83 0.90 0.70
CA LYS A 37 2.95 1.74 1.15
C LYS A 37 2.50 3.15 1.58
N ASP A 38 1.64 3.79 0.80
CA ASP A 38 1.16 5.13 1.12
C ASP A 38 0.10 5.09 2.23
N ALA A 39 -0.70 4.01 2.29
CA ALA A 39 -1.66 3.79 3.36
C ALA A 39 -0.99 3.70 4.74
N VAL A 40 0.18 3.06 4.83
CA VAL A 40 0.99 3.00 6.06
C VAL A 40 1.37 4.40 6.55
N LYS A 41 1.66 5.34 5.64
CA LYS A 41 1.97 6.74 5.99
C LYS A 41 0.75 7.49 6.50
N CYS A 42 -0.43 7.17 5.96
CA CYS A 42 -1.69 7.83 6.30
C CYS A 42 -2.41 7.25 7.53
N ARG A 43 -1.93 6.13 8.08
CA ARG A 43 -2.63 5.34 9.12
C ARG A 43 -3.13 6.16 10.31
N GLY A 44 -2.39 7.17 10.74
CA GLY A 44 -2.75 8.00 11.90
C GLY A 44 -3.89 9.00 11.65
N PHE A 45 -4.29 9.22 10.39
CA PHE A 45 -5.29 10.22 10.00
C PHE A 45 -6.22 9.75 8.87
N ALA A 46 -6.24 8.45 8.59
CA ALA A 46 -7.05 7.87 7.52
C ALA A 46 -8.55 8.07 7.79
N GLU A 47 -9.32 8.31 6.74
CA GLU A 47 -10.77 8.41 6.78
C GLU A 47 -11.43 7.11 6.32
N ASP A 48 -12.70 6.90 6.68
CA ASP A 48 -13.44 5.65 6.43
C ASP A 48 -13.56 5.29 4.94
N ASN A 49 -13.50 6.28 4.06
CA ASN A 49 -13.57 6.12 2.61
C ASN A 49 -12.19 6.03 1.93
N TRP A 50 -11.11 5.84 2.71
CA TRP A 50 -9.75 5.67 2.18
C TRP A 50 -9.33 4.20 2.25
N TRP A 51 -9.02 3.64 1.09
CA TRP A 51 -8.74 2.22 0.93
C TRP A 51 -7.37 2.00 0.31
N TYR A 52 -6.83 0.83 0.56
CA TYR A 52 -5.74 0.27 -0.22
C TYR A 52 -6.10 -1.16 -0.58
N LEU A 53 -5.57 -1.63 -1.70
CA LEU A 53 -5.69 -3.04 -2.06
C LEU A 53 -4.47 -3.78 -1.49
N PRO A 54 -4.65 -4.69 -0.50
CA PRO A 54 -3.55 -5.52 -0.05
C PRO A 54 -3.08 -6.42 -1.20
N VAL A 55 -1.78 -6.63 -1.27
CA VAL A 55 -1.16 -7.56 -2.23
C VAL A 55 -0.24 -8.51 -1.50
N ASP A 56 -0.42 -9.81 -1.72
CA ASP A 56 0.43 -10.84 -1.13
C ASP A 56 1.47 -11.29 -2.15
N ALA A 57 2.75 -11.23 -1.76
CA ALA A 57 3.81 -11.89 -2.51
C ALA A 57 3.80 -13.39 -2.17
N ARG A 58 3.55 -14.25 -3.15
CA ARG A 58 3.68 -15.71 -3.01
C ARG A 58 4.94 -16.16 -3.73
N LEU A 59 5.94 -16.54 -2.94
CA LEU A 59 7.12 -17.23 -3.43
C LEU A 59 6.85 -18.73 -3.31
N SER A 60 6.88 -19.46 -4.41
CA SER A 60 6.61 -20.90 -4.45
C SER A 60 7.64 -21.62 -5.33
N GLY A 61 8.04 -22.82 -4.91
CA GLY A 61 8.97 -23.67 -5.64
C GLY A 61 10.24 -23.96 -4.85
N GLU A 62 11.07 -24.87 -5.36
CA GLU A 62 12.22 -25.41 -4.62
C GLU A 62 13.29 -24.36 -4.28
N GLN A 63 13.48 -23.33 -5.12
CA GLN A 63 14.50 -22.30 -4.91
C GLN A 63 14.21 -21.39 -3.70
N PRO A 64 13.01 -20.77 -3.58
CA PRO A 64 12.64 -20.04 -2.36
C PRO A 64 12.74 -20.89 -1.09
N ASP A 65 12.31 -22.15 -1.13
CA ASP A 65 12.32 -23.05 0.03
C ASP A 65 13.75 -23.37 0.47
N ALA A 66 14.63 -23.74 -0.48
CA ALA A 66 16.04 -23.99 -0.19
C ALA A 66 16.77 -22.75 0.34
N LEU A 67 16.46 -21.56 -0.20
CA LEU A 67 17.02 -20.30 0.30
C LEU A 67 16.57 -20.03 1.74
N LEU A 68 15.28 -20.27 2.04
CA LEU A 68 14.75 -20.08 3.39
C LEU A 68 15.43 -21.02 4.39
N GLU A 69 15.62 -22.29 4.05
CA GLU A 69 16.35 -23.26 4.88
C GLU A 69 17.80 -22.81 5.15
N GLN A 70 18.50 -22.33 4.13
CA GLN A 70 19.86 -21.80 4.27
C GLN A 70 19.90 -20.62 5.25
N LEU A 71 19.00 -19.65 5.10
CA LEU A 71 18.91 -18.48 6.00
C LEU A 71 18.63 -18.90 7.45
N ILE A 72 17.72 -19.86 7.67
CA ILE A 72 17.39 -20.38 9.01
C ILE A 72 18.59 -21.07 9.65
N SER A 73 19.40 -21.81 8.88
CA SER A 73 20.58 -22.51 9.38
C SER A 73 21.68 -21.58 9.89
N LEU A 74 21.77 -20.35 9.34
CA LEU A 74 22.77 -19.34 9.72
C LEU A 74 22.36 -18.55 10.96
N ALA A 75 21.08 -18.54 11.32
CA ALA A 75 20.55 -17.84 12.48
C ALA A 75 20.60 -18.66 13.78
N ARG A 76 21.12 -19.89 13.72
CA ARG A 76 21.40 -20.76 14.87
C ARG A 76 22.88 -20.70 15.25
#